data_AF-A0A9W4WRG6-F1
#
_entry.id   AF-A0A9W4WRG6-F1
#
_cell.length_a   1.000
_cell.length_b   1.000
_cell.length_c   1.000
_cell.angle_alpha   90.00
_cell.angle_beta   90.00
_cell.angle_gamma   90.00
#
_symmetry.space_group_name_H-M   'P 1'
#
loop_
_entity.id
_entity.type
_entity.pdbx_description
1 polymer ?
#
loop_
_entity_poly.entity_id
_entity_poly.type
_entity_poly.pdbx_seq_one_letter_code
_entity_poly.pdbx_strand_id
1 'polypeptide(L)'
;MEVDLCFVMDCTGSMASHINAAKACILRIAAHMETFKPSVTIRFGFCGYRDHCDGVNRLQIIPFTDSKVHFERELSTVSAMGGGDSPEDVLGGLNAAVNQMSWRNNVRTARIIYHIGDCPPHGTRYKNSNDSYPNGDPYGLTAESVLGGMKSKQICYFFGKITEQTNEMINIFRGIIGEFPVYLLNTVNTEMLVNNIFDSTCSAIKTAVSLIE
;
A
#
# COMPACT_ATOMS: atom_id res chain seq x y z
N MET A 1 -9.76 0.15 -20.28
CA MET A 1 -9.84 0.46 -18.82
C MET A 1 -8.45 0.86 -18.35
N GLU A 2 -8.35 1.72 -17.34
CA GLU A 2 -7.07 2.20 -16.82
C GLU A 2 -6.88 1.71 -15.38
N VAL A 3 -5.70 1.21 -15.02
CA VAL A 3 -5.38 0.80 -13.65
C VAL A 3 -4.05 1.40 -13.20
N ASP A 4 -4.07 2.15 -12.12
CA ASP A 4 -2.87 2.54 -11.38
C ASP A 4 -2.77 1.66 -10.14
N LEU A 5 -1.70 0.87 -10.04
CA LEU A 5 -1.44 -0.02 -8.92
C LEU A 5 -0.18 0.45 -8.19
N CYS A 6 -0.37 0.99 -6.99
CA CYS A 6 0.71 1.41 -6.10
C CYS A 6 0.92 0.36 -5.01
N PHE A 7 2.15 -0.09 -4.85
CA PHE A 7 2.55 -0.95 -3.74
C PHE A 7 3.13 -0.09 -2.63
N VAL A 8 2.60 -0.23 -1.42
CA VAL A 8 3.17 0.42 -0.24
C VAL A 8 3.80 -0.66 0.62
N MET A 9 5.04 -0.51 1.05
CA MET A 9 5.73 -1.61 1.73
C MET A 9 6.60 -1.12 2.88
N ASP A 10 6.46 -1.79 4.01
CA ASP A 10 7.41 -1.72 5.11
C ASP A 10 8.79 -2.21 4.63
N CYS A 11 9.82 -1.38 4.81
CA CYS A 11 11.20 -1.64 4.42
C CYS A 11 12.18 -1.55 5.61
N THR A 12 11.69 -1.72 6.85
CA THR A 12 12.49 -1.65 8.07
C THR A 12 13.30 -2.93 8.27
N GLY A 13 14.17 -2.96 9.28
CA GLY A 13 14.96 -4.15 9.60
C GLY A 13 14.13 -5.40 9.94
N SER A 14 12.93 -5.28 10.54
CA SER A 14 12.06 -6.42 10.89
C SER A 14 11.61 -7.21 9.65
N MET A 15 11.48 -6.51 8.53
CA MET A 15 11.11 -7.08 7.24
C MET A 15 12.20 -7.94 6.59
N ALA A 16 13.41 -8.05 7.15
CA ALA A 16 14.55 -8.75 6.51
C ALA A 16 14.24 -10.20 6.05
N SER A 17 13.47 -10.95 6.85
CA SER A 17 13.06 -12.32 6.52
C SER A 17 11.87 -12.37 5.53
N HIS A 18 11.14 -11.27 5.37
CA HIS A 18 9.90 -11.18 4.63
C HIS A 18 10.03 -10.44 3.29
N ILE A 19 11.02 -9.56 3.15
CA ILE A 19 11.07 -8.61 2.04
C ILE A 19 11.23 -9.28 0.67
N ASN A 20 11.95 -10.41 0.61
CA ASN A 20 12.05 -11.19 -0.62
C ASN A 20 10.71 -11.82 -1.01
N ALA A 21 9.95 -12.32 -0.03
CA ALA A 21 8.60 -12.85 -0.27
C ALA A 21 7.62 -11.74 -0.66
N ALA A 22 7.72 -10.56 -0.04
CA ALA A 22 6.93 -9.38 -0.38
C ALA A 22 7.21 -8.92 -1.82
N LYS A 23 8.48 -8.76 -2.20
CA LYS A 23 8.90 -8.45 -3.57
C LYS A 23 8.41 -9.51 -4.56
N ALA A 24 8.56 -10.80 -4.24
CA ALA A 24 8.05 -11.87 -5.10
C ALA A 24 6.51 -11.81 -5.27
N CYS A 25 5.76 -11.46 -4.22
CA CYS A 25 4.32 -11.26 -4.29
C CYS A 25 3.98 -10.08 -5.23
N ILE A 26 4.63 -8.93 -5.06
CA ILE A 26 4.49 -7.74 -5.90
C ILE A 26 4.74 -8.10 -7.38
N LEU A 27 5.85 -8.79 -7.66
CA LEU A 27 6.23 -9.21 -9.01
C LEU A 27 5.21 -10.18 -9.64
N ARG A 28 4.68 -11.13 -8.86
CA ARG A 28 3.63 -12.04 -9.32
C ARG A 28 2.34 -11.31 -9.64
N ILE A 29 1.93 -10.35 -8.81
CA ILE A 29 0.76 -9.49 -9.07
C ILE A 29 1.00 -8.69 -10.35
N ALA A 30 2.13 -8.01 -10.48
CA ALA A 30 2.45 -7.22 -11.67
C ALA A 30 2.45 -8.08 -12.95
N ALA A 31 3.06 -9.26 -12.92
CA ALA A 31 3.08 -10.19 -14.05
C ALA A 31 1.67 -10.69 -14.42
N HIS A 32 0.82 -10.99 -13.43
CA HIS A 32 -0.55 -11.41 -13.70
C HIS A 32 -1.41 -10.25 -14.23
N MET A 33 -1.26 -9.03 -13.69
CA MET A 33 -1.93 -7.83 -14.20
C MET A 33 -1.57 -7.55 -15.67
N GLU A 34 -0.31 -7.78 -16.08
CA GLU A 34 0.12 -7.61 -17.49
C GLU A 34 -0.63 -8.53 -18.47
N THR A 35 -1.15 -9.69 -18.02
CA THR A 35 -1.91 -10.61 -18.89
C THR A 35 -3.21 -10.00 -19.43
N PHE A 36 -3.69 -8.91 -18.82
CA PHE A 36 -4.88 -8.19 -19.27
C PHE A 36 -4.60 -7.13 -20.35
N LYS A 37 -3.33 -6.96 -20.76
CA LYS A 37 -2.99 -6.12 -21.92
C LYS A 37 -3.38 -6.83 -23.23
N PRO A 38 -3.84 -6.10 -24.27
CA PRO A 38 -3.93 -4.63 -24.34
C PRO A 38 -5.26 -4.06 -23.81
N SER A 39 -6.19 -4.89 -23.34
CA SER A 39 -7.54 -4.46 -22.91
C SER A 39 -7.50 -3.49 -21.71
N VAL A 40 -6.45 -3.54 -20.90
CA VAL A 40 -6.23 -2.68 -19.74
C VAL A 40 -4.87 -1.99 -19.80
N THR A 41 -4.83 -0.67 -19.62
CA THR A 41 -3.58 0.10 -19.50
C THR A 41 -3.19 0.23 -18.04
N ILE A 42 -2.10 -0.44 -17.66
CA ILE A 42 -1.66 -0.57 -16.26
C ILE A 42 -0.39 0.25 -16.03
N ARG A 43 -0.33 0.96 -14.90
CA ARG A 43 0.90 1.57 -14.37
C ARG A 43 1.18 1.02 -12.98
N PHE A 44 2.45 0.72 -12.71
CA PHE A 44 2.95 0.26 -11.41
C PHE A 44 3.73 1.36 -10.74
N GLY A 45 3.49 1.57 -9.45
CA GLY A 45 4.24 2.49 -8.60
C GLY A 45 4.55 1.84 -7.25
N PHE A 46 5.51 2.39 -6.52
CA PHE A 46 5.89 1.86 -5.21
C PHE A 46 6.29 2.96 -4.23
N CYS A 47 5.89 2.81 -2.97
CA CYS A 47 6.30 3.66 -1.85
C CYS A 47 6.76 2.77 -0.70
N GLY A 48 8.07 2.68 -0.50
CA GLY A 48 8.67 2.05 0.67
C GLY A 48 8.73 3.05 1.82
N TYR A 49 8.43 2.61 3.04
CA TYR A 49 8.59 3.40 4.26
C TYR A 49 9.43 2.66 5.30
N ARG A 50 10.02 3.43 6.22
CA ARG A 50 10.76 2.94 7.40
C ARG A 50 10.27 3.68 8.64
N ASP A 51 11.15 4.04 9.56
CA ASP A 51 10.80 4.83 10.75
C ASP A 51 11.19 6.31 10.55
N HIS A 52 10.61 7.20 11.35
CA HIS A 52 10.96 8.61 11.44
C HIS A 52 12.44 8.84 11.77
N CYS A 53 13.10 7.94 12.50
CA CYS A 53 14.52 8.07 12.83
C CYS A 53 15.45 7.85 11.63
N ASP A 54 14.96 7.30 10.51
CA ASP A 54 15.76 6.98 9.32
C ASP A 54 16.06 8.18 8.41
N GLY A 55 15.59 9.38 8.76
CA GLY A 55 15.90 10.62 8.08
C GLY A 55 15.61 10.57 6.57
N VAL A 56 16.62 10.77 5.73
CA VAL A 56 16.46 10.77 4.26
C VAL A 56 16.11 9.40 3.68
N ASN A 57 16.40 8.31 4.40
CA ASN A 57 16.09 6.95 3.96
C ASN A 57 14.69 6.48 4.40
N ARG A 58 13.97 7.32 5.18
CA ARG A 58 12.62 7.04 5.68
C ARG A 58 11.64 6.65 4.57
N LEU A 59 11.70 7.30 3.41
CA LEU A 59 10.80 7.05 2.28
C LEU A 59 11.59 6.73 1.01
N GLN A 60 11.10 5.76 0.23
CA GLN A 60 11.63 5.42 -1.09
C GLN A 60 10.48 5.33 -2.10
N ILE A 61 10.46 6.25 -3.06
CA ILE A 61 9.37 6.35 -4.05
C ILE A 61 9.87 5.91 -5.43
N ILE A 62 9.15 4.97 -6.04
CA ILE A 62 9.29 4.59 -7.44
C ILE A 62 8.03 5.13 -8.15
N PRO A 63 8.18 6.15 -9.02
CA PRO A 63 7.05 6.75 -9.73
C PRO A 63 6.29 5.75 -10.61
N PHE A 64 5.04 6.08 -10.94
CA PHE A 64 4.24 5.27 -11.85
C PHE A 64 4.91 5.07 -13.21
N THR A 65 5.01 3.82 -13.66
CA THR A 65 5.48 3.44 -14.99
C THR A 65 4.59 2.36 -15.59
N ASP A 66 4.38 2.39 -16.90
CA ASP A 66 3.71 1.33 -17.67
C ASP A 66 4.67 0.22 -18.14
N SER A 67 5.98 0.41 -17.88
CA SER A 67 7.03 -0.57 -18.18
C SER A 67 7.26 -1.48 -16.97
N LYS A 68 6.73 -2.70 -17.06
CA LYS A 68 6.97 -3.77 -16.07
C LYS A 68 8.48 -3.94 -15.82
N VAL A 69 9.28 -4.05 -16.89
CA VAL A 69 10.73 -4.26 -16.77
C VAL A 69 11.43 -3.13 -16.01
N HIS A 70 11.02 -1.88 -16.26
CA HIS A 70 11.56 -0.75 -15.49
C HIS A 70 11.18 -0.86 -14.02
N PHE A 71 9.90 -1.12 -13.71
CA PHE A 71 9.42 -1.31 -12.35
C PHE A 71 10.15 -2.44 -11.60
N GLU A 72 10.34 -3.60 -12.25
CA GLU A 72 11.06 -4.74 -11.68
C GLU A 72 12.51 -4.39 -11.31
N ARG A 73 13.19 -3.63 -12.18
CA ARG A 73 14.56 -3.17 -11.94
C ARG A 73 14.63 -2.22 -10.75
N GLU A 74 13.76 -1.22 -10.68
CA GLU A 74 13.73 -0.28 -9.55
C GLU A 74 13.38 -1.00 -8.24
N LEU A 75 12.38 -1.89 -8.27
CA LEU A 75 11.97 -2.70 -7.11
C LEU A 75 13.12 -3.60 -6.62
N SER A 76 13.99 -4.07 -7.52
CA SER A 76 15.16 -4.89 -7.14
C SER A 76 16.09 -4.18 -6.15
N THR A 77 16.16 -2.84 -6.20
CA THR A 77 16.98 -2.00 -5.31
C THR A 77 16.43 -1.87 -3.90
N VAL A 78 15.17 -2.23 -3.67
CA VAL A 78 14.52 -2.12 -2.36
C VAL A 78 15.05 -3.20 -1.42
N SER A 79 15.50 -2.78 -0.23
CA SER A 79 16.02 -3.64 0.83
C SER A 79 15.51 -3.22 2.22
N ALA A 80 15.51 -4.20 3.13
CA ALA A 80 15.15 -4.05 4.52
C ALA A 80 16.33 -3.44 5.28
N MET A 81 16.12 -2.28 5.90
CA MET A 81 17.15 -1.58 6.68
C MET A 81 16.50 -0.53 7.58
N GLY A 82 17.25 -0.02 8.56
CA GLY A 82 16.74 1.02 9.44
C GLY A 82 15.66 0.51 10.39
N GLY A 83 14.76 1.41 10.76
CA GLY A 83 13.80 1.21 11.84
C GLY A 83 14.33 1.75 13.17
N GLY A 84 13.48 1.69 14.20
CA GLY A 84 13.79 2.12 15.55
C GLY A 84 13.10 1.23 16.57
N ASP A 85 11.99 1.72 17.10
CA ASP A 85 11.06 0.91 17.88
C ASP A 85 10.13 0.09 16.97
N SER A 86 9.16 -0.60 17.57
CA SER A 86 8.35 -1.55 16.82
C SER A 86 7.28 -0.91 15.92
N PRO A 87 6.53 0.12 16.33
CA PRO A 87 5.71 0.88 15.39
C PRO A 87 6.58 1.62 14.37
N GLU A 88 6.04 1.86 13.17
CA GLU A 88 6.80 2.40 12.04
C GLU A 88 6.06 3.59 11.39
N ASP A 89 6.67 4.28 10.43
CA ASP A 89 6.04 5.38 9.69
C ASP A 89 5.07 4.91 8.57
N VAL A 90 4.11 4.08 8.95
CA VAL A 90 3.07 3.58 8.05
C VAL A 90 2.27 4.73 7.42
N LEU A 91 1.93 5.75 8.23
CA LEU A 91 1.13 6.88 7.75
C LEU A 91 1.91 7.77 6.77
N GLY A 92 3.22 7.97 6.97
CA GLY A 92 4.05 8.68 5.99
C GLY A 92 4.18 7.93 4.67
N GLY A 93 4.34 6.60 4.72
CA GLY A 93 4.33 5.75 3.53
C GLY A 93 3.01 5.83 2.74
N LEU A 94 1.87 5.72 3.43
CA LEU A 94 0.55 5.85 2.81
C LEU A 94 0.28 7.28 2.34
N ASN A 95 0.71 8.29 3.08
CA ASN A 95 0.58 9.69 2.67
C ASN A 95 1.40 9.99 1.41
N ALA A 96 2.61 9.45 1.29
CA ALA A 96 3.40 9.54 0.07
C ALA A 96 2.68 8.91 -1.12
N ALA A 97 2.13 7.70 -0.93
CA ALA A 97 1.34 7.03 -1.96
C ALA A 97 0.10 7.83 -2.37
N VAL A 98 -0.64 8.39 -1.41
CA VAL A 98 -1.88 9.13 -1.69
C VAL A 98 -1.60 10.50 -2.32
N ASN A 99 -0.59 11.23 -1.84
CA ASN A 99 -0.41 12.66 -2.13
C ASN A 99 0.81 13.01 -3.00
N GLN A 100 1.82 12.15 -3.10
CA GLN A 100 3.03 12.42 -3.89
C GLN A 100 3.05 11.65 -5.23
N MET A 101 2.27 10.57 -5.33
CA MET A 101 2.17 9.80 -6.58
C MET A 101 1.23 10.48 -7.59
N SER A 102 1.63 10.48 -8.86
CA SER A 102 0.86 11.07 -9.97
C SER A 102 -0.24 10.14 -10.49
N TRP A 103 -1.27 9.92 -9.66
CA TRP A 103 -2.48 9.16 -10.02
C TRP A 103 -3.19 9.77 -11.23
N ARG A 104 -3.65 8.92 -12.16
CA ARG A 104 -4.51 9.37 -13.28
C ARG A 104 -5.83 9.88 -12.73
N ASN A 105 -6.28 11.04 -13.21
CA ASN A 105 -7.52 11.70 -12.78
C ASN A 105 -8.75 11.34 -13.66
N ASN A 106 -8.69 10.26 -14.42
CA ASN A 106 -9.79 9.85 -15.29
C ASN A 106 -10.81 9.01 -14.50
N VAL A 107 -12.11 9.24 -14.72
CA VAL A 107 -13.22 8.48 -14.11
C VAL A 107 -13.20 6.98 -14.45
N ARG A 108 -12.50 6.59 -15.52
CA ARG A 108 -12.28 5.18 -15.91
C ARG A 108 -10.99 4.58 -15.36
N THR A 109 -10.27 5.30 -14.50
CA THR A 109 -9.07 4.82 -13.81
C THR A 109 -9.45 4.15 -12.49
N ALA A 110 -9.09 2.88 -12.36
CA ALA A 110 -9.00 2.21 -11.07
C ALA A 110 -7.71 2.63 -10.36
N ARG A 111 -7.81 3.09 -9.11
CA ARG A 111 -6.66 3.45 -8.28
C ARG A 111 -6.57 2.48 -7.12
N ILE A 112 -5.43 1.83 -6.96
CA ILE A 112 -5.29 0.71 -6.04
C ILE A 112 -4.01 0.87 -5.24
N ILE A 113 -4.11 0.78 -3.92
CA ILE A 113 -2.97 0.61 -3.02
C ILE A 113 -2.99 -0.82 -2.49
N TYR A 114 -1.90 -1.55 -2.71
CA TYR A 114 -1.63 -2.80 -2.00
C TYR A 114 -0.51 -2.57 -0.99
N HIS A 115 -0.88 -2.48 0.28
CA HIS A 115 0.02 -2.19 1.38
C HIS A 115 0.48 -3.49 2.07
N ILE A 116 1.79 -3.69 2.24
CA ILE A 116 2.39 -4.85 2.90
C ILE A 116 3.23 -4.34 4.08
N GLY A 117 3.02 -4.88 5.28
CA GLY A 117 3.80 -4.51 6.46
C GLY A 117 3.62 -5.49 7.63
N ASP A 118 4.61 -5.52 8.53
CA ASP A 118 4.62 -6.40 9.70
C ASP A 118 4.37 -5.65 11.02
N CYS A 119 4.46 -4.33 11.03
CA CYS A 119 4.21 -3.46 12.18
C CYS A 119 3.15 -2.37 11.93
N PRO A 120 2.46 -1.89 13.00
CA PRO A 120 1.46 -0.81 12.88
C PRO A 120 2.10 0.59 12.83
N PRO A 121 1.32 1.66 12.51
CA PRO A 121 1.76 3.04 12.69
C PRO A 121 2.04 3.39 14.15
N HIS A 122 2.89 4.40 14.36
CA HIS A 122 3.04 5.06 15.66
C HIS A 122 1.72 5.58 16.23
N GLY A 123 1.64 5.54 17.57
CA GLY A 123 0.51 5.97 18.38
C GLY A 123 0.00 4.85 19.27
N THR A 124 -0.16 5.15 20.56
CA THR A 124 -0.66 4.21 21.58
C THR A 124 -2.03 3.60 21.27
N ARG A 125 -2.82 4.25 20.40
CA ARG A 125 -4.09 3.72 19.88
C ARG A 125 -3.93 2.44 19.05
N TYR A 126 -2.78 2.22 18.43
CA TYR A 126 -2.54 1.05 17.58
C TYR A 126 -1.84 -0.08 18.33
N LYS A 127 -0.99 0.26 19.29
CA LYS A 127 -0.24 -0.70 20.08
C LYS A 127 0.18 -0.08 21.40
N ASN A 128 -0.19 -0.72 22.50
CA ASN A 128 0.26 -0.34 23.83
C ASN A 128 1.65 -0.96 24.09
N SER A 129 2.70 -0.32 23.56
CA SER A 129 4.10 -0.75 23.67
C SER A 129 5.04 0.42 23.95
N ASN A 130 6.35 0.13 24.10
CA ASN A 130 7.41 1.15 24.09
C ASN A 130 7.50 1.78 22.71
N ASP A 131 6.63 2.77 22.46
CA ASP A 131 6.54 3.55 21.24
C ASP A 131 7.33 4.87 21.42
N SER A 132 8.25 5.19 20.51
CA SER A 132 9.01 6.46 20.54
C SER A 132 8.12 7.66 20.23
N TYR A 133 6.98 7.45 19.58
CA TYR A 133 6.01 8.47 19.19
C TYR A 133 4.60 8.09 19.69
N PRO A 134 4.39 8.01 21.02
CA PRO A 134 3.15 7.48 21.60
C PRO A 134 1.90 8.32 21.29
N ASN A 135 2.09 9.58 20.88
CA ASN A 135 1.05 10.51 20.47
C ASN A 135 0.74 10.46 18.95
N GLY A 136 1.39 9.57 18.19
CA GLY A 136 1.24 9.42 16.74
C GLY A 136 2.36 10.11 15.94
N ASP A 137 2.15 10.24 14.63
CA ASP A 137 3.13 10.81 13.70
C ASP A 137 3.59 12.23 14.15
N PRO A 138 4.91 12.48 14.23
CA PRO A 138 5.47 13.73 14.75
C PRO A 138 5.26 14.94 13.83
N TYR A 139 4.81 14.73 12.59
CA TYR A 139 4.48 15.77 11.62
C TYR A 139 2.98 16.03 11.52
N GLY A 140 2.17 15.41 12.39
CA GLY A 140 0.73 15.63 12.49
C GLY A 140 -0.11 14.84 11.49
N LEU A 141 0.45 13.83 10.82
CA LEU A 141 -0.37 12.91 10.02
C LEU A 141 -1.27 12.09 10.94
N THR A 142 -2.52 11.90 10.52
CA THR A 142 -3.49 11.03 11.21
C THR A 142 -4.02 10.00 10.23
N ALA A 143 -4.46 8.84 10.74
CA ALA A 143 -5.10 7.86 9.86
C ALA A 143 -6.35 8.45 9.20
N GLU A 144 -7.08 9.30 9.92
CA GLU A 144 -8.27 9.97 9.40
C GLU A 144 -7.94 10.89 8.22
N SER A 145 -6.86 11.67 8.30
CA SER A 145 -6.47 12.57 7.20
C SER A 145 -5.93 11.81 6.00
N VAL A 146 -5.04 10.83 6.22
CA VAL A 146 -4.41 10.06 5.14
C VAL A 146 -5.43 9.15 4.45
N LEU A 147 -6.18 8.38 5.22
CA LEU A 147 -7.16 7.45 4.66
C LEU A 147 -8.43 8.16 4.17
N GLY A 148 -8.79 9.32 4.75
CA GLY A 148 -9.79 10.21 4.18
C GLY A 148 -9.41 10.71 2.79
N GLY A 149 -8.13 11.08 2.59
CA GLY A 149 -7.57 11.41 1.27
C GLY A 149 -7.59 10.24 0.29
N MET A 150 -7.41 9.01 0.79
CA MET A 150 -7.54 7.79 0.00
C MET A 150 -8.99 7.61 -0.50
N LYS A 151 -10.00 7.78 0.37
CA LYS A 151 -11.42 7.72 -0.02
C LYS A 151 -11.80 8.81 -1.01
N SER A 152 -11.38 10.06 -0.78
CA SER A 152 -11.72 11.17 -1.67
C SER A 152 -11.17 10.99 -3.08
N LYS A 153 -10.01 10.33 -3.20
CA LYS A 153 -9.40 9.92 -4.47
C LYS A 153 -9.92 8.57 -4.99
N GLN A 154 -10.92 7.97 -4.34
CA GLN A 154 -11.49 6.66 -4.71
C GLN A 154 -10.42 5.57 -4.87
N ILE A 155 -9.39 5.61 -4.03
CA ILE A 155 -8.32 4.61 -4.03
C ILE A 155 -8.81 3.39 -3.25
N CYS A 156 -8.85 2.23 -3.90
CA CYS A 156 -9.13 0.95 -3.26
C CYS A 156 -7.90 0.48 -2.49
N TYR A 157 -8.10 0.11 -1.22
CA TYR A 157 -7.04 -0.33 -0.33
C TYR A 157 -7.09 -1.83 -0.11
N PHE A 158 -5.92 -2.46 -0.12
CA PHE A 158 -5.72 -3.87 0.14
C PHE A 158 -4.54 -4.01 1.10
N PHE A 159 -4.60 -4.96 2.04
CA PHE A 159 -3.52 -5.16 3.00
C PHE A 159 -2.95 -6.58 2.97
N GLY A 160 -1.65 -6.69 2.73
CA GLY A 160 -0.84 -7.90 2.84
C GLY A 160 -0.28 -8.03 4.25
N LYS A 161 -1.02 -8.71 5.12
CA LYS A 161 -0.68 -8.95 6.51
C LYS A 161 0.45 -9.97 6.64
N ILE A 162 1.43 -9.66 7.49
CA ILE A 162 2.55 -10.57 7.81
C ILE A 162 2.41 -11.12 9.23
N THR A 163 2.08 -10.27 10.19
CA THR A 163 1.97 -10.63 11.61
C THR A 163 0.65 -10.14 12.22
N GLU A 164 0.31 -10.63 13.41
CA GLU A 164 -0.84 -10.18 14.19
C GLU A 164 -0.64 -8.78 14.80
N GLN A 165 0.57 -8.19 14.73
CA GLN A 165 0.84 -6.87 15.30
C GLN A 165 0.04 -5.74 14.62
N THR A 166 -0.44 -5.99 13.40
CA THR A 166 -1.20 -5.04 12.59
C THR A 166 -2.72 -5.17 12.77
N ASN A 167 -3.21 -6.06 13.64
CA ASN A 167 -4.64 -6.30 13.82
C ASN A 167 -5.41 -5.04 14.24
N GLU A 168 -4.89 -4.31 15.22
CA GLU A 168 -5.57 -3.12 15.71
C GLU A 168 -5.54 -2.00 14.67
N MET A 169 -4.43 -1.85 13.94
CA MET A 169 -4.37 -0.98 12.77
C MET A 169 -5.45 -1.33 11.75
N ILE A 170 -5.62 -2.61 11.41
CA ILE A 170 -6.65 -3.07 10.46
C ILE A 170 -8.06 -2.69 10.97
N ASN A 171 -8.36 -2.95 12.25
CA ASN A 171 -9.66 -2.61 12.85
C ASN A 171 -9.94 -1.11 12.77
N ILE A 172 -8.96 -0.30 13.16
CA ILE A 172 -9.05 1.15 13.13
C ILE A 172 -9.23 1.66 11.70
N PHE A 173 -8.44 1.15 10.75
CA PHE A 173 -8.52 1.58 9.35
C PHE A 173 -9.91 1.24 8.76
N ARG A 174 -10.46 0.06 9.09
CA ARG A 174 -11.82 -0.33 8.70
C ARG A 174 -12.88 0.62 9.23
N GLY A 175 -12.71 1.12 10.46
CA GLY A 175 -13.57 2.17 11.02
C GLY A 175 -13.57 3.47 10.23
N ILE A 176 -12.52 3.77 9.47
CA ILE A 176 -12.36 5.02 8.70
C ILE A 176 -12.80 4.85 7.24
N ILE A 177 -12.29 3.81 6.57
CA ILE A 177 -12.50 3.62 5.12
C ILE A 177 -13.51 2.53 4.76
N GLY A 178 -14.04 1.81 5.75
CA GLY A 178 -14.89 0.65 5.55
C GLY A 178 -14.08 -0.64 5.38
N GLU A 179 -14.78 -1.73 5.14
CA GLU A 179 -14.17 -3.04 4.93
C GLU A 179 -13.21 -3.03 3.73
N PHE A 180 -12.04 -3.64 3.91
CA PHE A 180 -11.09 -3.87 2.84
C PHE A 180 -10.50 -5.29 2.91
N PRO A 181 -10.07 -5.84 1.76
CA PRO A 181 -9.46 -7.15 1.71
C PRO A 181 -8.11 -7.23 2.44
N VAL A 182 -7.94 -8.28 3.24
CA VAL A 182 -6.70 -8.61 3.96
C VAL A 182 -6.22 -10.00 3.56
N TYR A 183 -4.94 -10.13 3.21
CA TYR A 183 -4.33 -11.39 2.78
C TYR A 183 -3.07 -11.68 3.59
N LEU A 184 -2.88 -12.92 4.00
CA LEU A 184 -1.65 -13.35 4.67
C LEU A 184 -0.54 -13.55 3.62
N LEU A 185 0.56 -12.80 3.73
CA LEU A 185 1.64 -12.78 2.72
C LEU A 185 2.14 -14.18 2.36
N ASN A 186 2.31 -15.05 3.35
CA ASN A 186 2.86 -16.39 3.18
C ASN A 186 1.88 -17.41 2.58
N THR A 187 0.58 -17.08 2.53
CA THR A 187 -0.46 -17.96 1.98
C THR A 187 -1.22 -17.31 0.82
N VAL A 188 -0.69 -16.22 0.25
CA VAL A 188 -1.37 -15.50 -0.85
C VAL A 188 -1.48 -16.40 -2.08
N ASN A 189 -2.71 -16.74 -2.43
CA ASN A 189 -3.03 -17.18 -3.78
C ASN A 189 -3.14 -15.94 -4.69
N THR A 190 -2.12 -15.71 -5.53
CA THR A 190 -2.07 -14.52 -6.40
C THR A 190 -3.23 -14.43 -7.37
N GLU A 191 -3.71 -15.56 -7.90
CA GLU A 191 -4.83 -15.56 -8.85
C GLU A 191 -6.10 -15.05 -8.17
N MET A 192 -6.42 -15.58 -6.99
CA MET A 192 -7.53 -15.08 -6.17
C MET A 192 -7.35 -13.62 -5.76
N LEU A 193 -6.15 -13.20 -5.37
CA LEU A 193 -5.86 -11.80 -5.03
C LEU A 193 -6.11 -10.89 -6.23
N VAL A 194 -5.61 -11.24 -7.41
CA VAL A 194 -5.78 -10.40 -8.60
C VAL A 194 -7.24 -10.41 -9.05
N ASN A 195 -7.94 -11.53 -9.00
CA ASN A 195 -9.38 -11.57 -9.27
C ASN A 195 -10.15 -10.64 -8.32
N ASN A 196 -9.85 -10.65 -7.01
CA ASN A 196 -10.49 -9.74 -6.06
C ASN A 196 -10.12 -8.27 -6.31
N ILE A 197 -8.88 -7.98 -6.72
CA ILE A 197 -8.45 -6.65 -7.16
C ILE A 197 -9.30 -6.20 -8.36
N PHE A 198 -9.49 -7.06 -9.35
CA PHE A 198 -10.32 -6.78 -10.53
C PHE A 198 -11.81 -6.64 -10.19
N ASP A 199 -12.37 -7.49 -9.35
CA ASP A 199 -13.78 -7.43 -8.97
C ASP A 199 -14.08 -6.15 -8.19
N SER A 200 -13.22 -5.80 -7.23
CA SER A 200 -13.32 -4.56 -6.47
C SER A 200 -13.20 -3.34 -7.38
N THR A 201 -12.27 -3.40 -8.34
CA THR A 201 -12.05 -2.37 -9.36
C THR A 201 -13.26 -2.18 -10.28
N CYS A 202 -13.76 -3.28 -10.85
CA CYS A 202 -14.91 -3.26 -11.74
C CYS A 202 -16.15 -2.74 -11.00
N SER A 203 -16.33 -3.13 -9.74
CA SER A 203 -17.40 -2.63 -8.88
C SER A 203 -17.25 -1.12 -8.62
N ALA A 204 -16.04 -0.66 -8.28
CA ALA A 204 -15.76 0.76 -8.04
C ALA A 204 -15.99 1.61 -9.30
N ILE A 205 -15.54 1.14 -10.47
CA ILE A 205 -15.77 1.82 -11.76
C ILE A 205 -17.27 1.85 -12.09
N LYS A 206 -17.99 0.72 -11.96
CA LYS A 206 -19.44 0.68 -12.21
C LYS A 206 -20.19 1.67 -11.34
N THR A 207 -19.86 1.69 -10.05
CA THR A 207 -20.45 2.63 -9.07
C THR A 207 -20.18 4.08 -9.48
N ALA A 208 -18.91 4.41 -9.79
CA ALA A 208 -18.53 5.75 -10.21
C ALA A 208 -19.24 6.21 -11.50
N VAL A 209 -19.43 5.31 -12.48
CA VAL A 209 -20.15 5.62 -13.72
C VAL A 209 -21.64 5.84 -13.46
N SER A 210 -22.29 4.99 -12.66
CA SER A 210 -23.71 5.13 -12.33
C SER A 210 -24.07 6.38 -11.53
N LEU A 211 -23.10 7.00 -10.84
CA LEU A 211 -23.31 8.25 -10.11
C LEU A 211 -23.25 9.51 -11.00
N ILE A 212 -22.90 9.34 -12.27
CA ILE A 212 -22.76 10.44 -13.25
C ILE A 212 -23.98 10.49 -14.22
N GLU A 213 -24.83 9.47 -14.20
CA GLU A 213 -26.12 9.40 -14.93
C GLU A 213 -27.29 9.89 -14.07
#